data_AF-A0A5E8BZN0-F1
#
_entry.id   AF-A0A5E8BZN0-F1
#
_cell.length_a   1.000
_cell.length_b   1.000
_cell.length_c   1.000
_cell.angle_alpha   90.00
_cell.angle_beta   90.00
_cell.angle_gamma   90.00
#
_symmetry.space_group_name_H-M   'P 1'
#
loop_
_entity.id
_entity.type
_entity.pdbx_description
1 polymer ?
#
loop_
_entity_poly.entity_id
_entity_poly.type
_entity_poly.pdbx_seq_one_letter_code
_entity_poly.pdbx_strand_id
1 'polypeptide(L)'
;MAIESPKIVAESMQEEQPSTEKRGLLAKLPTENFAETESENEELVEDSSDIKDPSEVHKLLSLLPPAAVSACTAEVSMTSFWLGGLFGACFVSTIFLFSHVISTFSIPLTAGTTVIAAYITRLPAILPWQLPAYGSILGVFHFLEYWTTAAYNPDKVSPSSFLLRNGSVYIIVHIVALAETLLERYLLTFFAPSIRLLSISTAAASYDQAFWKTPAFAFYVSLVGLVVTLLGQLLRSTAMIHAASNFSHVIMRSHHKSHELVTTGVYSVSRHPSYAGFFFWALGTQILLLNPISLILFLSLLWPFFNDRIQDEEQYLVCFFGNDYVEYRKRTPTLIPFIK
;
A
#
# COMPACT_ATOMS: atom_id res chain seq x y z
N MET A 1 -19.24 2.32 26.59
CA MET A 1 -19.71 1.36 27.60
C MET A 1 -18.63 0.28 27.67
N ALA A 2 -18.12 0.02 28.88
CA ALA A 2 -16.92 -0.76 29.28
C ALA A 2 -16.52 -1.92 28.36
N ILE A 3 -15.26 -2.03 27.90
CA ILE A 3 -14.11 -2.68 28.57
C ILE A 3 -14.50 -3.97 29.30
N GLU A 4 -14.07 -5.12 28.78
CA GLU A 4 -13.59 -6.22 29.62
C GLU A 4 -12.74 -7.24 28.86
N SER A 5 -11.57 -7.52 29.42
CA SER A 5 -10.84 -8.79 29.41
C SER A 5 -10.10 -8.85 30.76
N PRO A 6 -9.54 -10.00 31.23
CA PRO A 6 -9.86 -11.42 31.04
C PRO A 6 -9.89 -12.21 32.38
N LYS A 7 -10.24 -13.51 32.37
CA LYS A 7 -9.54 -14.65 33.05
C LYS A 7 -10.46 -15.84 33.45
N ILE A 8 -9.84 -17.03 33.46
CA ILE A 8 -10.18 -18.33 34.14
C ILE A 8 -11.32 -19.09 33.44
N VAL A 9 -11.15 -20.33 32.95
CA VAL A 9 -10.99 -21.58 33.72
C VAL A 9 -10.21 -22.63 32.91
N ALA A 10 -9.14 -23.15 33.52
CA ALA A 10 -8.60 -24.47 33.27
C ALA A 10 -9.13 -25.42 34.37
N GLU A 11 -9.18 -26.72 34.05
CA GLU A 11 -9.63 -27.88 34.84
C GLU A 11 -11.13 -28.22 34.77
N SER A 12 -11.45 -29.27 34.00
CA SER A 12 -11.89 -30.55 34.60
C SER A 12 -12.20 -31.62 33.53
N MET A 13 -11.50 -32.74 33.70
CA MET A 13 -11.99 -34.12 33.61
C MET A 13 -12.08 -34.87 32.26
N GLN A 14 -11.51 -36.08 32.38
CA GLN A 14 -11.29 -37.19 31.46
C GLN A 14 -12.56 -37.92 31.01
N GLU A 15 -12.37 -38.70 29.93
CA GLU A 15 -13.04 -39.96 29.56
C GLU A 15 -14.45 -39.93 28.95
N GLU A 16 -14.54 -40.18 27.64
CA GLU A 16 -15.09 -41.44 27.09
C GLU A 16 -14.99 -41.50 25.54
N GLN A 17 -14.33 -42.55 25.03
CA GLN A 17 -14.59 -43.17 23.72
C GLN A 17 -14.95 -44.65 24.02
N PRO A 18 -15.76 -45.38 23.22
CA PRO A 18 -15.68 -45.56 21.75
C PRO A 18 -17.11 -45.66 21.09
N SER A 19 -17.41 -45.99 19.83
CA SER A 19 -16.78 -46.80 18.78
C SER A 19 -17.37 -46.50 17.37
N THR A 20 -16.48 -46.61 16.38
CA THR A 20 -16.58 -47.11 15.00
C THR A 20 -17.85 -46.93 14.14
N GLU A 21 -17.59 -46.48 12.91
CA GLU A 21 -18.24 -46.94 11.67
C GLU A 21 -19.53 -46.22 11.20
N LYS A 22 -19.34 -45.06 10.56
CA LYS A 22 -20.00 -44.64 9.28
C LYS A 22 -19.74 -43.16 9.00
N ARG A 23 -18.67 -42.87 8.26
CA ARG A 23 -18.55 -41.76 7.28
C ARG A 23 -17.13 -41.76 6.71
N GLY A 24 -16.74 -42.89 6.14
CA GLY A 24 -15.73 -42.89 5.08
C GLY A 24 -16.43 -42.51 3.77
N LEU A 25 -15.77 -41.65 3.00
CA LEU A 25 -16.13 -41.16 1.66
C LEU A 25 -17.05 -39.92 1.66
N LEU A 26 -16.49 -38.79 1.19
CA LEU A 26 -17.08 -37.45 0.98
C LEU A 26 -16.86 -36.39 2.08
N ALA A 27 -15.60 -36.10 2.43
CA ALA A 27 -15.14 -34.76 2.84
C ALA A 27 -13.61 -34.76 3.03
N LYS A 28 -12.85 -34.75 1.93
CA LYS A 28 -11.43 -34.36 1.94
C LYS A 28 -11.20 -33.36 0.82
N LEU A 29 -11.55 -32.11 1.09
CA LEU A 29 -10.92 -30.94 0.50
C LEU A 29 -10.46 -30.10 1.70
N PRO A 30 -9.16 -29.92 1.95
CA PRO A 30 -8.71 -28.96 2.93
C PRO A 30 -8.92 -27.58 2.32
N THR A 31 -9.88 -26.83 2.86
CA THR A 31 -9.79 -25.38 2.89
C THR A 31 -8.78 -25.04 3.98
N GLU A 32 -7.50 -25.03 3.63
CA GLU A 32 -6.43 -24.56 4.52
C GLU A 32 -6.51 -23.03 4.62
N ASN A 33 -6.66 -22.55 5.87
CA ASN A 33 -6.41 -21.17 6.24
C ASN A 33 -4.89 -20.92 6.11
N PHE A 34 -4.50 -20.25 5.03
CA PHE A 34 -3.09 -19.91 4.73
C PHE A 34 -2.38 -19.05 5.79
N ALA A 35 -3.11 -18.44 6.73
CA ALA A 35 -2.53 -17.58 7.76
C ALA A 35 -1.86 -18.35 8.92
N GLU A 36 -2.31 -19.59 9.21
CA GLU A 36 -1.68 -20.43 10.25
C GLU A 36 -0.44 -21.15 9.71
N THR A 37 -0.46 -21.51 8.43
CA THR A 37 0.67 -22.14 7.73
C THR A 37 1.85 -21.19 7.51
N GLU A 38 1.62 -19.88 7.41
CA GLU A 38 2.73 -18.90 7.39
C GLU A 38 3.42 -18.80 8.75
N SER A 39 2.69 -18.88 9.87
CA SER A 39 3.29 -18.85 11.22
C SER A 39 4.14 -20.10 11.52
N GLU A 40 3.70 -21.29 11.09
CA GLU A 40 4.47 -22.53 11.24
C GLU A 40 5.69 -22.58 10.29
N ASN A 41 5.59 -21.99 9.10
CA ASN A 41 6.73 -21.90 8.18
C ASN A 41 7.77 -20.87 8.64
N GLU A 42 7.38 -19.78 9.32
CA GLU A 42 8.32 -18.86 9.96
C GLU A 42 9.02 -19.48 11.18
N GLU A 43 8.32 -20.29 11.98
CA GLU A 43 8.91 -21.04 13.11
C GLU A 43 9.95 -22.08 12.65
N LEU A 44 9.76 -22.69 11.46
CA LEU A 44 10.75 -23.56 10.82
C LEU A 44 11.94 -22.80 10.21
N VAL A 45 11.76 -21.54 9.81
CA VAL A 45 12.84 -20.66 9.34
C VAL A 45 13.64 -20.11 10.54
N GLU A 46 13.01 -19.89 11.70
CA GLU A 46 13.69 -19.52 12.95
C GLU A 46 14.78 -20.52 13.35
N ASP A 47 14.55 -21.83 13.18
CA ASP A 47 15.54 -22.90 13.47
C ASP A 47 16.72 -22.90 12.45
N SER A 48 16.52 -22.35 11.25
CA SER A 48 17.58 -22.23 10.23
C SER A 48 18.48 -21.00 10.39
N SER A 49 18.07 -20.03 11.23
CA SER A 49 18.81 -18.78 11.46
C SER A 49 20.06 -18.95 12.35
N ASP A 50 20.23 -20.12 12.97
CA ASP A 50 21.44 -20.48 13.76
C ASP A 50 22.56 -21.09 12.89
N ILE A 51 22.36 -21.16 11.57
CA ILE A 51 23.33 -21.68 10.60
C ILE A 51 24.38 -20.61 10.28
N LYS A 52 25.54 -20.72 10.94
CA LYS A 52 26.66 -19.76 10.82
C LYS A 52 27.54 -19.93 9.58
N ASP A 53 27.35 -20.99 8.78
CA ASP A 53 28.18 -21.29 7.61
C ASP A 53 27.36 -21.17 6.30
N PRO A 54 27.71 -20.25 5.38
CA PRO A 54 27.10 -20.16 4.04
C PRO A 54 27.09 -21.48 3.25
N SER A 55 28.01 -22.41 3.55
CA SER A 55 28.07 -23.73 2.91
C SER A 55 26.93 -24.67 3.34
N GLU A 56 26.37 -24.49 4.53
CA GLU A 56 25.24 -25.27 5.05
C GLU A 56 23.90 -24.81 4.47
N VAL A 57 23.72 -23.50 4.23
CA VAL A 57 22.56 -22.96 3.52
C VAL A 57 22.53 -23.48 2.07
N HIS A 58 23.69 -23.56 1.41
CA HIS A 58 23.77 -24.13 0.06
C HIS A 58 23.45 -25.64 0.05
N LYS A 59 23.84 -26.37 1.11
CA LYS A 59 23.44 -27.77 1.32
C LYS A 59 21.94 -27.91 1.56
N LEU A 60 21.30 -27.08 2.39
CA LEU A 60 19.86 -27.11 2.63
C LEU A 60 19.03 -26.70 1.41
N LEU A 61 19.48 -25.68 0.67
CA LEU A 61 18.90 -25.31 -0.62
C LEU A 61 19.05 -26.44 -1.66
N SER A 62 20.14 -27.21 -1.60
CA SER A 62 20.32 -28.41 -2.44
C SER A 62 19.45 -29.59 -1.99
N LEU A 63 18.91 -29.56 -0.76
CA LEU A 63 17.97 -30.54 -0.23
C LEU A 63 16.51 -30.19 -0.56
N LEU A 64 16.20 -28.92 -0.85
CA LEU A 64 14.90 -28.53 -1.36
C LEU A 64 14.70 -29.15 -2.75
N PRO A 65 13.54 -29.75 -3.04
CA PRO A 65 13.26 -30.25 -4.38
C PRO A 65 13.39 -29.08 -5.37
N PRO A 66 14.10 -29.24 -6.50
CA PRO A 66 14.26 -28.19 -7.51
C PRO A 66 12.94 -27.57 -7.99
N ALA A 67 11.84 -28.31 -7.85
CA ALA A 67 10.47 -27.87 -8.08
C ALA A 67 10.01 -26.72 -7.16
N ALA A 68 10.41 -26.69 -5.89
CA ALA A 68 10.00 -25.64 -4.94
C ALA A 68 10.72 -24.31 -5.22
N VAL A 69 12.04 -24.36 -5.43
CA VAL A 69 12.85 -23.18 -5.78
C VAL A 69 12.41 -22.59 -7.13
N SER A 70 12.10 -23.45 -8.11
CA SER A 70 11.58 -23.01 -9.40
C SER A 70 10.16 -22.45 -9.32
N ALA A 71 9.28 -22.98 -8.46
CA ALA A 71 7.94 -22.45 -8.24
C ALA A 71 7.96 -21.03 -7.64
N CYS A 72 8.75 -20.80 -6.59
CA CYS A 72 8.91 -19.47 -5.99
C CYS A 72 9.50 -18.46 -7.01
N THR A 73 10.53 -18.86 -7.75
CA THR A 73 11.13 -18.03 -8.80
C THR A 73 10.13 -17.70 -9.91
N ALA A 74 9.29 -18.66 -10.29
CA ALA A 74 8.23 -18.46 -11.28
C ALA A 74 7.14 -17.50 -10.77
N GLU A 75 6.75 -17.60 -9.51
CA GLU A 75 5.77 -16.71 -8.89
C GLU A 75 6.28 -15.25 -8.86
N VAL A 76 7.51 -15.04 -8.42
CA VAL A 76 8.15 -13.71 -8.42
C VAL A 76 8.24 -13.14 -9.83
N SER A 77 8.67 -13.96 -10.80
CA SER A 77 8.82 -13.55 -12.20
C SER A 77 7.47 -13.19 -12.82
N MET A 78 6.44 -14.01 -12.58
CA MET A 78 5.09 -13.78 -13.09
C MET A 78 4.49 -12.51 -12.47
N THR A 79 4.65 -12.31 -11.17
CA THR A 79 4.15 -11.14 -10.46
C THR A 79 4.84 -9.87 -10.96
N SER A 80 6.16 -9.89 -11.10
CA SER A 80 6.94 -8.78 -11.66
C SER A 80 6.53 -8.46 -13.10
N PHE A 81 6.28 -9.47 -13.92
CA PHE A 81 5.81 -9.30 -15.30
C PHE A 81 4.47 -8.56 -15.36
N TRP A 82 3.48 -8.98 -14.55
CA TRP A 82 2.17 -8.33 -14.53
C TRP A 82 2.23 -6.90 -13.96
N LEU A 83 3.03 -6.66 -12.92
CA LEU A 83 3.25 -5.30 -12.40
C LEU A 83 3.94 -4.40 -13.43
N GLY A 84 4.94 -4.92 -14.16
CA GLY A 84 5.59 -4.21 -15.27
C GLY A 84 4.65 -3.94 -16.43
N GLY A 85 3.78 -4.89 -16.77
CA GLY A 85 2.73 -4.72 -17.78
C GLY A 85 1.70 -3.65 -17.39
N LEU A 86 1.24 -3.67 -16.14
CA LEU A 86 0.36 -2.65 -15.57
C LEU A 86 1.04 -1.27 -15.63
N PHE A 87 2.27 -1.16 -15.13
CA PHE A 87 3.04 0.07 -15.18
C PHE A 87 3.20 0.57 -16.62
N GLY A 88 3.62 -0.28 -17.56
CA GLY A 88 3.82 0.12 -18.96
C GLY A 88 2.55 0.65 -19.61
N ALA A 89 1.43 -0.08 -19.49
CA ALA A 89 0.14 0.33 -20.06
C ALA A 89 -0.38 1.64 -19.45
N CYS A 90 -0.25 1.78 -18.13
CA CYS A 90 -0.71 2.94 -17.39
C CYS A 90 0.22 4.15 -17.55
N PHE A 91 1.54 3.97 -17.57
CA PHE A 91 2.50 5.07 -17.59
C PHE A 91 2.50 5.81 -18.92
N VAL A 92 2.46 5.09 -20.05
CA VAL A 92 2.32 5.69 -21.39
C VAL A 92 1.03 6.48 -21.49
N SER A 93 -0.07 5.90 -21.01
CA SER A 93 -1.37 6.58 -20.96
C SER A 93 -1.31 7.84 -20.10
N THR A 94 -0.62 7.78 -18.96
CA THR A 94 -0.42 8.91 -18.05
C THR A 94 0.30 10.06 -18.75
N ILE A 95 1.46 9.80 -19.36
CA ILE A 95 2.25 10.83 -20.05
C ILE A 95 1.44 11.47 -21.18
N PHE A 96 0.82 10.65 -22.02
CA PHE A 96 0.05 11.14 -23.17
C PHE A 96 -1.10 12.05 -22.71
N LEU A 97 -1.89 11.59 -21.75
CA LEU A 97 -3.06 12.31 -21.25
C LEU A 97 -2.65 13.56 -20.45
N PHE A 98 -1.57 13.50 -19.67
CA PHE A 98 -1.03 14.63 -18.93
C PHE A 98 -0.53 15.73 -19.88
N SER A 99 0.22 15.36 -20.92
CA SER A 99 0.72 16.31 -21.93
C SER A 99 -0.41 17.04 -22.66
N HIS A 100 -1.53 16.37 -22.92
CA HIS A 100 -2.71 16.95 -23.55
C HIS A 100 -3.44 17.95 -22.63
N VAL A 101 -3.48 17.66 -21.32
CA VAL A 101 -4.03 18.60 -20.33
C VAL A 101 -3.19 19.87 -20.28
N ILE A 102 -1.86 19.76 -20.25
CA ILE A 102 -0.96 20.93 -20.24
C ILE A 102 -1.09 21.76 -21.52
N SER A 103 -1.16 21.13 -22.69
CA SER A 103 -1.30 21.85 -23.95
C SER A 103 -2.62 22.61 -24.03
N THR A 104 -3.70 22.07 -23.46
CA THR A 104 -4.99 22.75 -23.35
C THR A 104 -4.92 24.02 -22.50
N PHE A 105 -4.09 24.04 -21.46
CA PHE A 105 -3.84 25.26 -20.66
C PHE A 105 -2.93 26.29 -21.37
N SER A 106 -2.16 25.86 -22.38
CA SER A 106 -1.11 26.68 -23.02
C SER A 106 -1.53 27.35 -24.33
N ILE A 107 -2.67 26.95 -24.93
CA ILE A 107 -3.14 27.50 -26.22
C ILE A 107 -4.05 28.71 -25.97
N PRO A 108 -3.69 29.94 -26.42
CA PRO A 108 -4.63 31.04 -26.47
C PRO A 108 -5.75 30.74 -27.47
N LEU A 109 -6.99 31.03 -27.05
CA LEU A 109 -8.24 30.71 -27.75
C LEU A 109 -8.32 31.39 -29.15
N THR A 110 -7.71 30.80 -30.18
CA THR A 110 -7.93 31.19 -31.58
C THR A 110 -8.87 30.20 -32.27
N ALA A 111 -9.96 30.74 -32.82
CA ALA A 111 -11.24 30.10 -33.13
C ALA A 111 -11.28 29.03 -34.25
N GLY A 112 -10.15 28.45 -34.66
CA GLY A 112 -10.09 27.60 -35.87
C GLY A 112 -10.00 26.08 -35.65
N THR A 113 -9.55 25.61 -34.48
CA THR A 113 -9.26 24.18 -34.25
C THR A 113 -10.41 23.41 -33.58
N THR A 114 -11.55 24.07 -33.43
CA THR A 114 -12.56 23.73 -32.42
C THR A 114 -13.34 22.45 -32.69
N VAL A 115 -13.42 21.92 -33.93
CA VAL A 115 -14.34 20.80 -34.23
C VAL A 115 -13.71 19.42 -33.99
N ILE A 116 -12.46 19.21 -34.42
CA ILE A 116 -11.75 17.93 -34.19
C ILE A 116 -11.25 17.84 -32.74
N ALA A 117 -10.76 18.96 -32.18
CA ALA A 117 -10.45 19.06 -30.77
C ALA A 117 -11.71 18.90 -29.89
N ALA A 118 -12.88 19.41 -30.30
CA ALA A 118 -14.16 19.16 -29.60
C ALA A 118 -14.62 17.70 -29.69
N TYR A 119 -14.34 16.99 -30.79
CA TYR A 119 -14.76 15.60 -30.95
C TYR A 119 -13.89 14.63 -30.14
N ILE A 120 -12.59 14.93 -30.01
CA ILE A 120 -11.66 14.15 -29.17
C ILE A 120 -11.80 14.53 -27.68
N THR A 121 -12.12 15.78 -27.34
CA THR A 121 -12.50 16.18 -25.96
C THR A 121 -13.90 15.71 -25.53
N ARG A 122 -14.69 15.14 -26.44
CA ARG A 122 -15.97 14.46 -26.13
C ARG A 122 -15.79 13.05 -25.55
N LEU A 123 -14.57 12.54 -25.47
CA LEU A 123 -14.24 11.27 -24.82
C LEU A 123 -13.01 11.47 -23.91
N PRO A 124 -13.09 11.39 -22.57
CA PRO A 124 -14.03 11.91 -21.59
C PRO A 124 -13.43 13.15 -20.89
N ALA A 125 -14.00 14.33 -21.11
CA ALA A 125 -13.56 15.54 -20.43
C ALA A 125 -13.99 15.55 -18.95
N ILE A 126 -13.14 15.00 -18.08
CA ILE A 126 -12.54 15.63 -16.88
C ILE A 126 -11.46 14.64 -16.38
N LEU A 127 -10.18 15.03 -16.51
CA LEU A 127 -9.03 14.46 -15.79
C LEU A 127 -8.67 12.97 -16.08
N PRO A 128 -8.25 12.64 -17.31
CA PRO A 128 -8.03 11.25 -17.73
C PRO A 128 -6.71 10.64 -17.26
N TRP A 129 -5.72 11.44 -16.84
CA TRP A 129 -4.38 10.94 -16.51
C TRP A 129 -4.27 10.36 -15.10
N GLN A 130 -5.16 10.73 -14.18
CA GLN A 130 -5.09 10.32 -12.78
C GLN A 130 -5.31 8.82 -12.57
N LEU A 131 -6.27 8.23 -13.26
CA LEU A 131 -6.55 6.80 -13.15
C LEU A 131 -5.38 5.93 -13.66
N PRO A 132 -4.80 6.17 -14.85
CA PRO A 132 -3.57 5.49 -15.23
C PRO A 132 -2.37 5.90 -14.34
N ALA A 133 -2.28 7.13 -13.84
CA ALA A 133 -1.21 7.49 -12.90
C ALA A 133 -1.29 6.64 -11.62
N TYR A 134 -2.50 6.49 -11.08
CA TYR A 134 -2.77 5.64 -9.92
C TYR A 134 -2.40 4.18 -10.17
N GLY A 135 -2.76 3.60 -11.32
CA GLY A 135 -2.35 2.25 -11.71
C GLY A 135 -0.82 2.11 -11.80
N SER A 136 -0.14 3.11 -12.35
CA SER A 136 1.33 3.15 -12.41
C SER A 136 1.95 3.22 -11.02
N ILE A 137 1.40 4.05 -10.13
CA ILE A 137 1.84 4.23 -8.75
C ILE A 137 1.67 2.93 -7.95
N LEU A 138 0.52 2.25 -8.08
CA LEU A 138 0.30 0.96 -7.42
C LEU A 138 1.29 -0.09 -7.91
N GLY A 139 1.51 -0.17 -9.24
CA GLY A 139 2.48 -1.09 -9.82
C GLY A 139 3.90 -0.85 -9.30
N VAL A 140 4.33 0.41 -9.26
CA VAL A 140 5.64 0.82 -8.74
C VAL A 140 5.76 0.57 -7.24
N PHE A 141 4.73 0.88 -6.44
CA PHE A 141 4.74 0.63 -4.99
C PHE A 141 5.02 -0.84 -4.70
N HIS A 142 4.19 -1.75 -5.23
CA HIS A 142 4.32 -3.19 -4.97
C HIS A 142 5.63 -3.76 -5.48
N PHE A 143 6.10 -3.29 -6.64
CA PHE A 143 7.41 -3.68 -7.15
C PHE A 143 8.56 -3.20 -6.26
N LEU A 144 8.52 -1.94 -5.80
CA LEU A 144 9.56 -1.38 -4.94
C LEU A 144 9.59 -2.05 -3.56
N GLU A 145 8.45 -2.46 -3.01
CA GLU A 145 8.42 -3.25 -1.76
C GLU A 145 9.24 -4.53 -1.90
N TYR A 146 8.99 -5.32 -2.95
CA TYR A 146 9.74 -6.53 -3.20
C TYR A 146 11.21 -6.23 -3.52
N TRP A 147 11.46 -5.32 -4.47
CA TRP A 147 12.81 -5.02 -4.94
C TRP A 147 13.71 -4.50 -3.82
N THR A 148 13.21 -3.57 -2.99
CA THR A 148 14.01 -3.03 -1.88
C THR A 148 14.28 -4.10 -0.82
N THR A 149 13.33 -4.99 -0.56
CA THR A 149 13.55 -6.13 0.34
C THR A 149 14.57 -7.10 -0.24
N ALA A 150 14.45 -7.48 -1.51
CA ALA A 150 15.40 -8.35 -2.19
C ALA A 150 16.83 -7.77 -2.20
N ALA A 151 16.97 -6.46 -2.37
CA ALA A 151 18.27 -5.81 -2.50
C ALA A 151 18.95 -5.52 -1.15
N TYR A 152 18.19 -5.24 -0.08
CA TYR A 152 18.74 -4.76 1.20
C TYR A 152 18.42 -5.66 2.39
N ASN A 153 17.55 -6.65 2.23
CA ASN A 153 17.18 -7.63 3.25
C ASN A 153 16.84 -9.01 2.62
N PRO A 154 17.79 -9.63 1.90
CA PRO A 154 17.56 -10.84 1.12
C PRO A 154 17.18 -12.05 1.98
N ASP A 155 17.54 -12.06 3.26
CA ASP A 155 17.24 -13.18 4.17
C ASP A 155 15.74 -13.27 4.50
N LYS A 156 14.99 -12.17 4.35
CA LYS A 156 13.54 -12.11 4.65
C LYS A 156 12.67 -11.93 3.40
N VAL A 157 13.26 -11.95 2.21
CA VAL A 157 12.50 -11.72 0.97
C VAL A 157 11.68 -12.96 0.59
N SER A 158 10.42 -12.73 0.21
CA SER A 158 9.51 -13.77 -0.25
C SER A 158 8.52 -13.21 -1.28
N PRO A 159 7.72 -14.03 -1.97
CA PRO A 159 6.65 -13.54 -2.83
C PRO A 159 5.64 -12.64 -2.08
N SER A 160 5.45 -12.82 -0.77
CA SER A 160 4.58 -11.93 0.01
C SER A 160 5.17 -10.54 0.23
N SER A 161 6.49 -10.35 0.04
CA SER A 161 7.15 -9.03 0.10
C SER A 161 6.66 -8.05 -0.98
N PHE A 162 5.94 -8.51 -2.02
CA PHE A 162 5.22 -7.61 -2.94
C PHE A 162 4.06 -6.87 -2.24
N LEU A 163 3.59 -7.33 -1.08
CA LEU A 163 2.45 -6.79 -0.34
C LEU A 163 1.13 -6.70 -1.13
N LEU A 164 0.94 -7.54 -2.14
CA LEU A 164 -0.31 -7.58 -2.92
C LEU A 164 -1.51 -8.06 -2.10
N ARG A 165 -1.25 -8.88 -1.07
CA ARG A 165 -2.27 -9.46 -0.19
C ARG A 165 -2.16 -8.90 1.23
N ASN A 166 -2.19 -7.58 1.36
CA ASN A 166 -2.11 -6.89 2.65
C ASN A 166 -3.45 -6.89 3.43
N GLY A 167 -4.16 -8.02 3.42
CA GLY A 167 -5.49 -8.19 4.02
C GLY A 167 -6.68 -7.81 3.13
N SER A 168 -7.86 -8.36 3.43
CA SER A 168 -9.08 -8.14 2.63
C SER A 168 -9.52 -6.67 2.64
N VAL A 169 -9.34 -5.97 3.77
CA VAL A 169 -9.69 -4.55 3.90
C VAL A 169 -8.89 -3.71 2.90
N TYR A 170 -7.60 -3.99 2.73
CA TYR A 170 -6.74 -3.31 1.76
C TYR A 170 -7.29 -3.40 0.33
N ILE A 171 -7.68 -4.61 -0.10
CA ILE A 171 -8.26 -4.82 -1.44
C ILE A 171 -9.58 -4.08 -1.59
N ILE A 172 -10.45 -4.16 -0.56
CA ILE A 172 -11.76 -3.52 -0.56
C ILE A 172 -11.63 -1.99 -0.70
N VAL A 173 -10.75 -1.34 0.06
CA VAL A 173 -10.61 0.12 0.00
C VAL A 173 -10.09 0.60 -1.34
N HIS A 174 -9.19 -0.15 -1.99
CA HIS A 174 -8.73 0.18 -3.34
C HIS A 174 -9.83 -0.03 -4.39
N ILE A 175 -10.69 -1.04 -4.24
CA ILE A 175 -11.87 -1.22 -5.10
C ILE A 175 -12.86 -0.08 -4.90
N VAL A 176 -13.11 0.33 -3.65
CA VAL A 176 -13.98 1.48 -3.33
C VAL A 176 -13.44 2.77 -3.94
N ALA A 177 -12.13 3.03 -3.82
CA ALA A 177 -11.50 4.20 -4.44
C ALA A 177 -11.65 4.22 -5.97
N LEU A 178 -11.44 3.07 -6.62
CA LEU A 178 -11.66 2.94 -8.06
C LEU A 178 -13.14 3.14 -8.43
N ALA A 179 -14.04 2.57 -7.65
CA ALA A 179 -15.49 2.69 -7.87
C ALA A 179 -15.96 4.14 -7.70
N GLU A 180 -15.50 4.86 -6.67
CA GLU A 180 -15.78 6.29 -6.47
C GLU A 180 -15.30 7.10 -7.68
N THR A 181 -14.04 6.93 -8.07
CA THR A 181 -13.47 7.62 -9.23
C THR A 181 -14.27 7.33 -10.51
N LEU A 182 -14.67 6.07 -10.77
CA LEU A 182 -15.43 5.71 -11.96
C LEU A 182 -16.88 6.21 -11.90
N LEU A 183 -17.53 6.14 -10.74
CA LEU A 183 -18.90 6.58 -10.53
C LEU A 183 -19.00 8.10 -10.66
N GLU A 184 -18.11 8.85 -10.01
CA GLU A 184 -18.05 10.31 -10.15
C GLU A 184 -17.89 10.70 -11.62
N ARG A 185 -17.00 10.02 -12.35
CA ARG A 185 -16.80 10.26 -13.79
C ARG A 185 -18.03 9.94 -14.62
N TYR A 186 -18.69 8.82 -14.33
CA TYR A 186 -19.92 8.43 -15.01
C TYR A 186 -21.05 9.43 -14.76
N LEU A 187 -21.28 9.81 -13.50
CA LEU A 187 -22.31 10.79 -13.12
C LEU A 187 -22.05 12.17 -13.75
N LEU A 188 -20.81 12.66 -13.70
CA LEU A 188 -20.42 13.93 -14.32
C LEU A 188 -20.58 13.92 -15.85
N THR A 189 -20.33 12.77 -16.48
CA THR A 189 -20.41 12.63 -17.95
C THR A 189 -21.85 12.50 -18.45
N PHE A 190 -22.69 11.70 -17.78
CA PHE A 190 -24.00 11.31 -18.29
C PHE A 190 -25.19 12.04 -17.64
N PHE A 191 -25.08 12.43 -16.36
CA PHE A 191 -26.20 13.02 -15.60
C PHE A 191 -26.06 14.52 -15.35
N ALA A 192 -24.87 15.10 -15.52
CA ALA A 192 -24.62 16.55 -15.41
C ALA A 192 -24.37 17.33 -16.73
N PRO A 193 -24.88 16.96 -17.93
CA PRO A 193 -24.69 17.77 -19.13
C PRO A 193 -25.47 19.10 -19.10
N SER A 194 -26.49 19.24 -18.25
CA SER A 194 -27.27 20.48 -18.08
C SER A 194 -26.52 21.61 -17.36
N ILE A 195 -25.41 21.31 -16.68
CA ILE A 195 -24.44 22.32 -16.19
C ILE A 195 -23.49 22.77 -17.33
N ARG A 196 -23.39 21.98 -18.43
CA ARG A 196 -22.57 22.29 -19.61
C ARG A 196 -23.26 23.14 -20.67
N LEU A 197 -24.58 23.04 -20.85
CA LEU A 197 -25.29 23.93 -21.78
C LEU A 197 -25.49 25.35 -21.22
N LEU A 198 -25.35 25.54 -19.91
CA LEU A 198 -25.35 26.87 -19.30
C LEU A 198 -23.95 27.52 -19.30
N SER A 199 -22.85 26.75 -19.21
CA SER A 199 -21.49 27.31 -19.13
C SER A 199 -20.87 27.77 -20.45
N ILE A 200 -21.45 27.40 -21.60
CA ILE A 200 -21.05 27.97 -22.91
C ILE A 200 -21.99 29.13 -23.33
N SER A 201 -23.15 29.29 -22.68
CA SER A 201 -24.12 30.36 -23.00
C SER A 201 -24.21 31.46 -21.92
N THR A 202 -23.51 31.37 -20.79
CA THR A 202 -23.44 32.43 -19.77
C THR A 202 -22.07 33.10 -19.67
N ALA A 203 -21.44 33.36 -20.82
CA ALA A 203 -20.46 34.46 -20.94
C ALA A 203 -21.05 35.86 -20.59
N ALA A 204 -22.29 35.93 -20.10
CA ALA A 204 -23.00 37.15 -19.76
C ALA A 204 -23.80 37.13 -18.43
N ALA A 205 -23.64 36.13 -17.53
CA ALA A 205 -24.41 36.13 -16.27
C ALA A 205 -23.60 35.70 -15.04
N SER A 206 -23.43 36.67 -14.13
CA SER A 206 -23.23 36.54 -12.68
C SER A 206 -21.94 35.90 -12.14
N TYR A 207 -20.96 36.76 -11.87
CA TYR A 207 -20.31 36.98 -10.56
C TYR A 207 -20.63 35.97 -9.42
N ASP A 208 -20.13 34.73 -9.50
CA ASP A 208 -19.62 33.90 -8.37
C ASP A 208 -19.21 32.48 -8.86
N GLN A 209 -18.15 32.38 -9.66
CA GLN A 209 -17.42 31.11 -9.82
C GLN A 209 -16.18 31.15 -8.93
N ALA A 210 -16.35 30.76 -7.67
CA ALA A 210 -15.23 30.54 -6.78
C ALA A 210 -14.18 29.62 -7.44
N PHE A 211 -12.91 30.03 -7.39
CA PHE A 211 -11.77 29.39 -8.07
C PHE A 211 -11.69 27.87 -7.86
N TRP A 212 -12.15 27.37 -6.72
CA TRP A 212 -12.17 25.93 -6.39
C TRP A 212 -13.09 25.08 -7.28
N LYS A 213 -13.99 25.70 -8.05
CA LYS A 213 -14.85 25.01 -9.03
C LYS A 213 -14.21 24.88 -10.41
N THR A 214 -12.96 25.33 -10.59
CA THR A 214 -12.30 25.33 -11.90
C THR A 214 -11.52 24.04 -12.18
N PRO A 215 -11.41 23.61 -13.45
CA PRO A 215 -10.53 22.49 -13.84
C PRO A 215 -9.05 22.71 -13.47
N ALA A 216 -8.60 23.97 -13.43
CA ALA A 216 -7.25 24.32 -13.00
C ALA A 216 -7.01 24.00 -11.53
N PHE A 217 -7.96 24.34 -10.64
CA PHE A 217 -7.87 23.99 -9.23
C PHE A 217 -7.78 22.46 -9.04
N ALA A 218 -8.65 21.70 -9.70
CA ALA A 218 -8.64 20.24 -9.65
C ALA A 218 -7.30 19.64 -10.14
N PHE A 219 -6.72 20.20 -11.21
CA PHE A 219 -5.39 19.81 -11.69
C PHE A 219 -4.30 20.04 -10.63
N TYR A 220 -4.28 21.21 -9.98
CA TYR A 220 -3.29 21.51 -8.95
C TYR A 220 -3.47 20.63 -7.71
N VAL A 221 -4.69 20.33 -7.29
CA VAL A 221 -4.95 19.39 -6.18
C VAL A 221 -4.43 18.00 -6.54
N SER A 222 -4.70 17.49 -7.75
CA SER A 222 -4.13 16.23 -8.21
C SER A 222 -2.60 16.24 -8.23
N LEU A 223 -1.98 17.36 -8.61
CA LEU A 223 -0.52 17.51 -8.59
C LEU A 223 0.05 17.48 -7.16
N VAL A 224 -0.62 18.15 -6.21
CA VAL A 224 -0.29 18.05 -4.78
C VAL A 224 -0.39 16.60 -4.31
N GLY A 225 -1.46 15.89 -4.67
CA GLY A 225 -1.62 14.47 -4.37
C GLY A 225 -0.51 13.60 -4.94
N LEU A 226 -0.11 13.85 -6.19
CA LEU A 226 1.03 13.18 -6.82
C LEU A 226 2.33 13.42 -6.04
N VAL A 227 2.63 14.67 -5.69
CA VAL A 227 3.84 15.02 -4.93
C VAL A 227 3.83 14.35 -3.56
N VAL A 228 2.72 14.40 -2.83
CA VAL A 228 2.58 13.72 -1.53
C VAL A 228 2.79 12.21 -1.66
N THR A 229 2.25 11.60 -2.72
CA THR A 229 2.42 10.17 -3.00
C THR A 229 3.89 9.82 -3.24
N LEU A 230 4.58 10.59 -4.07
CA LEU A 230 6.00 10.38 -4.40
C LEU A 230 6.91 10.58 -3.18
N LEU A 231 6.63 11.60 -2.36
CA LEU A 231 7.37 11.83 -1.11
C LEU A 231 7.13 10.71 -0.09
N GLY A 232 5.89 10.22 0.02
CA GLY A 232 5.55 9.07 0.86
C GLY A 232 6.28 7.80 0.42
N GLN A 233 6.29 7.52 -0.89
CA GLN A 233 7.04 6.40 -1.48
C GLN A 233 8.54 6.53 -1.18
N LEU A 234 9.11 7.71 -1.40
CA LEU A 234 10.53 7.96 -1.16
C LEU A 234 10.88 7.74 0.31
N LEU A 235 10.08 8.29 1.24
CA LEU A 235 10.29 8.09 2.68
C LEU A 235 10.21 6.61 3.06
N ARG A 236 9.25 5.87 2.49
CA ARG A 236 9.10 4.44 2.74
C ARG A 236 10.29 3.62 2.23
N SER A 237 10.67 3.80 0.96
CA SER A 237 11.79 3.06 0.38
C SER A 237 13.11 3.42 1.06
N THR A 238 13.34 4.69 1.41
CA THR A 238 14.55 5.09 2.15
C THR A 238 14.57 4.54 3.57
N ALA A 239 13.43 4.43 4.26
CA ALA A 239 13.34 3.73 5.55
C ALA A 239 13.74 2.27 5.45
N MET A 240 13.20 1.55 4.45
CA MET A 240 13.53 0.13 4.22
C MET A 240 15.01 -0.06 3.90
N ILE A 241 15.58 0.78 3.02
CA ILE A 241 17.00 0.75 2.66
C ILE A 241 17.88 1.04 3.88
N HIS A 242 17.52 2.04 4.69
CA HIS A 242 18.32 2.49 5.83
C HIS A 242 18.28 1.50 7.00
N ALA A 243 17.14 0.83 7.23
CA ALA A 243 17.04 -0.23 8.25
C ALA A 243 17.62 -1.58 7.77
N ALA A 244 17.61 -1.84 6.46
CA ALA A 244 18.17 -3.05 5.84
C ALA A 244 17.68 -4.33 6.54
N SER A 245 18.59 -5.15 7.10
CA SER A 245 18.29 -6.39 7.82
C SER A 245 17.42 -6.19 9.07
N ASN A 246 17.43 -4.98 9.66
CA ASN A 246 16.60 -4.62 10.82
C ASN A 246 15.15 -4.31 10.42
N PHE A 247 14.86 -4.17 9.12
CA PHE A 247 13.48 -3.99 8.65
C PHE A 247 12.73 -5.33 8.66
N SER A 248 11.41 -5.25 8.87
CA SER A 248 10.50 -6.37 8.73
C SER A 248 9.11 -5.85 8.34
N HIS A 249 8.42 -6.55 7.44
CA HIS A 249 7.02 -6.27 7.12
C HIS A 249 6.05 -6.68 8.24
N VAL A 250 6.48 -7.59 9.11
CA VAL A 250 5.75 -8.06 10.30
C VAL A 250 6.44 -7.52 11.55
N ILE A 251 5.66 -7.19 12.59
CA ILE A 251 6.24 -6.76 13.87
C ILE A 251 7.08 -7.89 14.43
N MET A 252 8.36 -7.60 14.69
CA MET A 252 9.27 -8.54 15.30
C MET A 252 8.96 -8.67 16.79
N ARG A 253 8.61 -9.88 17.24
CA ARG A 253 8.29 -10.18 18.65
C ARG A 253 9.44 -10.83 19.42
N SER A 254 10.45 -11.34 18.70
CA SER A 254 11.64 -11.97 19.27
C SER A 254 12.92 -11.16 18.97
N HIS A 255 13.85 -11.13 19.92
CA HIS A 255 15.11 -10.39 19.76
C HIS A 255 16.20 -11.26 19.14
N HIS A 256 16.53 -11.00 17.87
CA HIS A 256 17.70 -11.61 17.24
C HIS A 256 18.98 -10.84 17.59
N LYS A 257 20.10 -11.56 17.73
CA LYS A 257 21.42 -10.96 18.05
C LYS A 257 21.93 -9.96 17.01
N SER A 258 21.45 -10.06 15.78
CA SER A 258 21.76 -9.15 14.67
C SER A 258 20.84 -7.93 14.61
N HIS A 259 19.81 -7.86 15.46
CA HIS A 259 18.88 -6.74 15.48
C HIS A 259 19.49 -5.57 16.25
N GLU A 260 19.71 -4.46 15.56
CA GLU A 260 20.29 -3.25 16.12
C GLU A 260 19.29 -2.08 16.08
N LEU A 261 19.37 -1.21 17.08
CA LEU A 261 18.54 -0.01 17.13
C LEU A 261 19.05 1.07 16.17
N VAL A 262 18.37 1.23 15.05
CA VAL A 262 18.71 2.22 14.02
C VAL A 262 18.11 3.59 14.38
N THR A 263 18.96 4.61 14.59
CA THR A 263 18.54 5.97 14.99
C THR A 263 19.10 7.10 14.11
N THR A 264 19.77 6.75 13.00
CA THR A 264 20.45 7.68 12.09
C THR A 264 19.66 7.88 10.80
N GLY A 265 20.04 8.85 9.97
CA GLY A 265 19.39 9.10 8.67
C GLY A 265 17.90 9.42 8.81
N VAL A 266 17.04 8.75 8.05
CA VAL A 266 15.58 8.97 8.13
C VAL A 266 15.00 8.60 9.51
N TYR A 267 15.65 7.70 10.24
CA TYR A 267 15.27 7.35 11.62
C TYR A 267 15.63 8.46 12.63
N SER A 268 16.50 9.40 12.28
CA SER A 268 16.71 10.58 13.14
C SER A 268 15.54 11.59 13.07
N VAL A 269 14.70 11.49 12.03
CA VAL A 269 13.57 12.39 11.78
C VAL A 269 12.25 11.78 12.25
N SER A 270 12.06 10.47 12.02
CA SER A 270 10.90 9.72 12.49
C SER A 270 11.33 8.40 13.13
N ARG A 271 10.64 7.97 14.19
CA ARG A 271 10.82 6.62 14.76
C ARG A 271 10.34 5.52 13.83
N HIS A 272 9.31 5.83 13.06
CA HIS A 272 8.59 4.91 12.18
C HIS A 272 8.45 5.48 10.76
N PRO A 273 9.57 5.79 10.07
CA PRO A 273 9.53 6.49 8.78
C PRO A 273 8.85 5.65 7.69
N SER A 274 8.94 4.32 7.72
CA SER A 274 8.25 3.43 6.78
C SER A 274 6.72 3.50 6.91
N TYR A 275 6.21 3.64 8.15
CA TYR A 275 4.78 3.80 8.42
C TYR A 275 4.29 5.18 8.01
N ALA A 276 5.02 6.24 8.37
CA ALA A 276 4.71 7.59 7.91
C ALA A 276 4.71 7.67 6.38
N GLY A 277 5.70 7.06 5.72
CA GLY A 277 5.80 7.00 4.26
C GLY A 277 4.59 6.32 3.63
N PHE A 278 4.16 5.16 4.14
CA PHE A 278 2.95 4.48 3.66
C PHE A 278 1.68 5.28 3.93
N PHE A 279 1.55 5.87 5.12
CA PHE A 279 0.40 6.68 5.50
C PHE A 279 0.19 7.86 4.53
N PHE A 280 1.24 8.64 4.28
CA PHE A 280 1.16 9.76 3.33
C PHE A 280 1.05 9.29 1.88
N TRP A 281 1.71 8.19 1.49
CA TRP A 281 1.55 7.60 0.17
C TRP A 281 0.08 7.26 -0.11
N ALA A 282 -0.57 6.54 0.81
CA ALA A 282 -1.94 6.10 0.64
C ALA A 282 -2.93 7.28 0.59
N LEU A 283 -2.80 8.28 1.46
CA LEU A 283 -3.63 9.50 1.40
C LEU A 283 -3.37 10.31 0.12
N GLY A 284 -2.10 10.42 -0.29
CA GLY A 284 -1.69 11.09 -1.52
C GLY A 284 -2.38 10.51 -2.76
N THR A 285 -2.56 9.19 -2.82
CA THR A 285 -3.28 8.55 -3.94
C THR A 285 -4.73 9.00 -4.04
N GLN A 286 -5.41 9.22 -2.92
CA GLN A 286 -6.80 9.67 -2.92
C GLN A 286 -6.93 11.16 -3.26
N ILE A 287 -5.96 11.98 -2.84
CA ILE A 287 -5.85 13.38 -3.27
C ILE A 287 -5.57 13.47 -4.77
N LEU A 288 -4.69 12.59 -5.30
CA LEU A 288 -4.41 12.49 -6.73
C LEU A 288 -5.70 12.21 -7.51
N LEU A 289 -6.47 11.21 -7.08
CA LEU A 289 -7.73 10.82 -7.71
C LEU A 289 -8.87 11.83 -7.53
N LEU A 290 -8.72 12.79 -6.61
CA LEU A 290 -9.77 13.72 -6.17
C LEU A 290 -10.97 13.00 -5.54
N ASN A 291 -10.73 11.93 -4.78
CA ASN A 291 -11.76 11.12 -4.12
C ASN A 291 -11.99 11.60 -2.68
N PRO A 292 -12.95 12.50 -2.39
CA PRO A 292 -13.17 12.99 -1.03
C PRO A 292 -13.67 11.90 -0.07
N ILE A 293 -14.50 10.95 -0.54
CA ILE A 293 -15.07 9.90 0.31
C ILE A 293 -13.98 8.88 0.65
N SER A 294 -13.23 8.41 -0.35
CA SER A 294 -12.13 7.48 -0.12
C SER A 294 -10.98 8.12 0.65
N LEU A 295 -10.73 9.42 0.52
CA LEU A 295 -9.74 10.10 1.36
C LEU A 295 -10.10 10.02 2.84
N ILE A 296 -11.37 10.28 3.19
CA ILE A 296 -11.87 10.16 4.57
C ILE A 296 -11.81 8.70 5.04
N LEU A 297 -12.19 7.75 4.17
CA LEU A 297 -12.14 6.32 4.48
C LEU A 297 -10.71 5.83 4.73
N PHE A 298 -9.75 6.20 3.88
CA PHE A 298 -8.35 5.83 4.05
C PHE A 298 -7.80 6.44 5.34
N LEU A 299 -8.12 7.70 5.62
CA LEU A 299 -7.69 8.35 6.85
C LEU A 299 -8.26 7.65 8.11
N SER A 300 -9.55 7.33 8.10
CA SER A 300 -10.22 6.70 9.25
C SER A 300 -9.78 5.27 9.52
N LEU A 301 -9.27 4.56 8.50
CA LEU A 301 -8.74 3.22 8.63
C LEU A 301 -7.24 3.20 8.96
N LEU A 302 -6.43 4.00 8.26
CA LEU A 302 -4.97 3.99 8.41
C LEU A 302 -4.52 4.58 9.74
N TRP A 303 -5.18 5.63 10.23
CA TRP A 303 -4.78 6.28 11.47
C TRP A 303 -4.84 5.33 12.68
N PRO A 304 -5.97 4.68 13.00
CA PRO A 304 -6.02 3.73 14.12
C PRO A 304 -5.14 2.51 13.87
N PHE A 305 -5.08 2.01 12.63
CA PHE A 305 -4.20 0.90 12.27
C PHE A 305 -2.74 1.17 12.64
N PHE A 306 -2.19 2.32 12.24
CA PHE A 306 -0.81 2.66 12.60
C PHE A 306 -0.65 3.06 14.06
N ASN A 307 -1.66 3.63 14.70
CA ASN A 307 -1.60 3.91 16.13
C ASN A 307 -1.40 2.63 16.93
N ASP A 308 -2.24 1.63 16.68
CA ASP A 308 -2.20 0.37 17.41
C ASP A 308 -0.92 -0.40 17.08
N ARG A 309 -0.57 -0.46 15.79
CA ARG A 309 0.65 -1.12 15.33
C ARG A 309 1.93 -0.51 15.92
N ILE A 310 2.03 0.82 15.97
CA ILE A 310 3.18 1.51 16.58
C ILE A 310 3.23 1.23 18.08
N GLN A 311 2.10 1.29 18.78
CA GLN A 311 2.07 1.02 20.22
C GLN A 311 2.52 -0.41 20.55
N ASP A 312 2.09 -1.38 19.76
CA ASP A 312 2.49 -2.78 19.92
C ASP A 312 3.98 -2.97 19.64
N GLU A 313 4.48 -2.47 18.51
CA GLU A 313 5.88 -2.58 18.13
C GLU A 313 6.82 -1.92 19.14
N GLU A 314 6.45 -0.76 19.67
CA GLU A 314 7.26 -0.05 20.66
C GLU A 314 7.38 -0.77 21.99
N GLN A 315 6.39 -1.60 22.38
CA GLN A 315 6.53 -2.45 23.57
C GLN A 315 7.67 -3.44 23.38
N TYR A 316 7.75 -4.07 22.20
CA TYR A 316 8.85 -4.99 21.88
C TYR A 316 10.19 -4.27 21.76
N LEU A 317 10.24 -3.09 21.12
CA LEU A 317 11.47 -2.31 21.01
C LEU A 317 12.02 -1.86 22.37
N VAL A 318 11.15 -1.55 23.34
CA VAL A 318 11.56 -1.30 24.73
C VAL A 318 12.09 -2.59 25.39
N CYS A 319 11.47 -3.74 25.15
CA CYS A 319 11.98 -5.02 25.65
C CYS A 319 13.35 -5.38 25.06
N PHE A 320 13.60 -5.03 23.80
CA PHE A 320 14.84 -5.35 23.08
C PHE A 320 16.00 -4.43 23.48
N PHE A 321 15.75 -3.12 23.52
CA PHE A 321 16.80 -2.11 23.64
C PHE A 321 16.73 -1.29 24.94
N GLY A 322 15.74 -1.54 25.80
CA GLY A 322 15.61 -0.91 27.11
C GLY A 322 15.62 0.61 27.05
N ASN A 323 16.51 1.22 27.84
CA ASN A 323 16.60 2.68 27.97
C ASN A 323 17.03 3.38 26.68
N ASP A 324 17.76 2.72 25.78
CA ASP A 324 18.22 3.34 24.53
C ASP A 324 17.02 3.67 23.63
N TYR A 325 16.01 2.79 23.57
CA TYR A 325 14.77 3.07 22.85
C TYR A 325 13.95 4.16 23.56
N VAL A 326 13.91 4.16 24.90
CA VAL A 326 13.18 5.17 25.68
C VAL A 326 13.74 6.57 25.43
N GLU A 327 15.06 6.74 25.42
CA GLU A 327 15.69 8.03 25.13
C GLU A 327 15.53 8.42 23.66
N TYR A 328 15.61 7.46 22.73
CA TYR A 328 15.29 7.69 21.33
C TYR A 328 13.83 8.15 21.12
N ARG A 329 12.88 7.52 21.81
CA ARG A 329 11.45 7.86 21.72
C ARG A 329 11.16 9.29 22.18
N LYS A 330 11.86 9.78 23.20
CA LYS A 330 11.69 11.15 23.73
C LYS A 330 12.11 12.23 22.73
N ARG A 331 13.14 11.97 21.93
CA ARG A 331 13.73 12.97 21.01
C ARG A 331 13.18 12.91 19.58
N THR A 332 12.57 11.79 19.18
CA THR A 332 12.14 11.56 17.79
C THR A 332 10.63 11.32 17.69
N PRO A 333 9.89 12.06 16.85
CA PRO A 333 8.44 11.86 16.66
C PRO A 333 8.11 10.70 15.69
N THR A 334 6.84 10.33 15.56
CA THR A 334 6.37 9.33 14.57
C THR A 334 6.11 9.92 13.17
N LEU A 335 5.93 11.25 13.07
CA LEU A 335 5.44 12.02 11.92
C LEU A 335 3.97 11.76 11.49
N ILE A 336 3.30 10.75 12.05
CA ILE A 336 1.86 10.58 11.84
C ILE A 336 1.14 11.49 12.85
N PRO A 337 0.27 12.41 12.41
CA PRO A 337 -0.37 13.37 13.31
C PRO A 337 -1.07 12.68 14.48
N PHE A 338 -0.91 13.21 15.69
CA PHE A 338 -1.56 12.72 16.91
C PHE A 338 -1.16 11.32 17.42
N ILE A 339 -0.18 10.64 16.81
CA ILE A 339 0.38 9.38 17.32
C ILE A 339 1.65 9.67 18.12
N LYS A 340 1.68 9.25 19.39
CA LYS A 340 2.75 9.61 20.36
C LYS A 340 3.96 8.70 20.34
#